data_AF-A0A7J9DFP1-F1
#
_entry.id   AF-A0A7J9DFP1-F1
#
_cell.length_a   1.000
_cell.length_b   1.000
_cell.length_c   1.000
_cell.angle_alpha   90.00
_cell.angle_beta   90.00
_cell.angle_gamma   90.00
#
_symmetry.space_group_name_H-M   'P 1'
#
loop_
_entity.id
_entity.type
_entity.pdbx_description
1 polymer ?
#
loop_
_entity_poly.entity_id
_entity_poly.type
_entity_poly.pdbx_seq_one_letter_code
_entity_poly.pdbx_strand_id
1 'polypeptide(L)'
;MGDGIKKSIVQCNVGNKMPVFLCCLFPDKAECCQLNLEFEESDEVVFSVIGPRTVHLTGYYLSSSSLNHHNDEESYGEDIAGTETERSENSEESEYGGSFIDDEEPQVLSSSQDFSAVSECMSHYIALLSWQFSLP
;
A
#
# COMPACT_ATOMS: atom_id res chain seq x y z
N MET A 1 5.47 -14.51 27.60
CA MET A 1 4.21 -14.53 26.81
C MET A 1 4.13 -13.21 26.07
N GLY A 2 4.10 -13.26 24.74
CA GLY A 2 4.27 -12.08 23.89
C GLY A 2 3.03 -11.19 23.89
N ASP A 3 3.23 -9.90 24.14
CA ASP A 3 2.16 -8.89 24.09
C ASP A 3 1.61 -8.68 22.67
N GLY A 4 2.39 -9.08 21.65
CA GLY A 4 2.09 -8.88 20.23
C GLY A 4 0.83 -9.57 19.70
N ILE A 5 0.14 -10.41 20.48
CA ILE A 5 -1.12 -11.08 20.10
C ILE A 5 -2.34 -10.24 20.55
N LYS A 6 -2.14 -9.20 21.37
CA LYS A 6 -3.26 -8.35 21.81
C LYS A 6 -3.74 -7.45 20.68
N LYS A 7 -5.05 -7.23 20.68
CA LYS A 7 -5.73 -6.29 19.77
C LYS A 7 -5.23 -4.87 19.99
N SER A 8 -5.30 -4.05 18.94
CA SER A 8 -5.04 -2.61 19.01
C SER A 8 -6.34 -1.85 18.74
N ILE A 9 -6.60 -0.78 19.48
CA ILE A 9 -7.79 0.05 19.34
C ILE A 9 -7.34 1.44 18.93
N VAL A 10 -7.93 1.99 17.88
CA VAL A 10 -7.74 3.40 17.49
C VAL A 10 -8.86 4.23 18.12
N GLN A 11 -8.48 5.28 18.84
CA GLN A 11 -9.39 6.30 19.32
C GLN A 11 -9.05 7.65 18.72
N CYS A 12 -10.06 8.50 18.61
CA CYS A 12 -9.96 9.85 18.08
C CYS A 12 -10.61 10.83 19.06
N ASN A 13 -9.94 11.95 19.30
CA ASN A 13 -10.48 13.11 20.00
C ASN A 13 -10.54 14.30 19.03
N VAL A 14 -11.64 15.05 19.07
CA VAL A 14 -11.83 16.26 18.26
C VAL A 14 -12.04 17.46 19.19
N GLY A 15 -11.07 18.36 19.24
CA GLY A 15 -11.04 19.52 20.14
C GLY A 15 -11.12 19.12 21.62
N ASN A 16 -12.14 19.64 22.32
CA ASN A 16 -12.38 19.34 23.74
C ASN A 16 -13.50 18.32 23.97
N LYS A 17 -13.84 17.54 22.94
CA LYS A 17 -14.90 16.52 23.03
C LYS A 17 -14.36 15.26 23.73
N MET A 18 -15.27 14.36 24.11
CA MET A 18 -14.87 13.05 24.63
C MET A 18 -14.29 12.19 23.50
N PRO A 19 -13.25 11.38 23.78
CA PRO A 19 -12.66 10.51 22.77
C PRO A 19 -13.63 9.41 22.33
N VAL A 20 -13.57 9.06 21.05
CA VAL A 20 -14.42 8.05 20.41
C VAL A 20 -13.55 6.93 19.84
N PHE A 21 -13.96 5.67 20.02
CA PHE A 21 -13.30 4.52 19.41
C PHE A 21 -13.70 4.38 17.94
N LEU A 22 -12.71 4.35 17.04
CA LEU A 22 -12.93 4.24 15.60
C LEU A 22 -12.95 2.80 15.13
N CYS A 23 -11.95 2.00 15.54
CA CYS A 23 -11.85 0.60 15.15
C CYS A 23 -11.03 -0.22 16.16
N CYS A 24 -11.14 -1.54 16.03
CA CYS A 24 -10.38 -2.50 16.81
C CYS A 24 -9.78 -3.56 15.87
N LEU A 25 -8.45 -3.62 15.83
CA LEU A 25 -7.67 -4.50 14.97
C LEU A 25 -7.16 -5.69 15.76
N PHE A 26 -7.32 -6.89 15.21
CA PHE A 26 -6.89 -8.15 15.80
C PHE A 26 -5.76 -8.76 14.96
N PRO A 27 -4.61 -9.07 15.56
CA PRO A 27 -3.57 -9.85 14.89
C PRO A 27 -4.12 -11.12 14.24
N ASP A 28 -3.64 -11.42 13.03
CA ASP A 28 -3.92 -12.65 12.29
C ASP A 28 -5.42 -12.90 11.98
N LYS A 29 -6.30 -11.94 12.29
CA LYS A 29 -7.77 -12.08 12.12
C LYS A 29 -8.38 -10.89 11.40
N ALA A 30 -7.99 -9.68 11.79
CA ALA A 30 -8.52 -8.42 11.27
C ALA A 30 -7.49 -7.32 11.47
N GLU A 31 -6.48 -7.30 10.61
CA GLU A 31 -5.34 -6.37 10.73
C GLU A 31 -5.59 -5.02 10.02
N CYS A 32 -6.64 -4.94 9.19
CA CYS A 32 -7.10 -3.72 8.54
C CYS A 32 -8.61 -3.53 8.73
N CYS A 33 -9.05 -2.27 8.65
CA CYS A 33 -10.46 -1.89 8.73
C CYS A 33 -10.68 -0.62 7.91
N GLN A 34 -11.63 -0.65 6.99
CA GLN A 34 -11.98 0.52 6.20
C GLN A 34 -12.76 1.52 7.08
N LEU A 35 -12.33 2.77 7.07
CA LEU A 35 -12.97 3.86 7.77
C LEU A 35 -13.52 4.86 6.74
N ASN A 36 -14.73 5.35 6.96
CA ASN A 36 -15.32 6.42 6.18
C ASN A 36 -15.55 7.62 7.11
N LEU A 37 -14.49 8.39 7.32
CA LEU A 37 -14.45 9.51 8.26
C LEU A 37 -13.94 10.74 7.53
N GLU A 38 -14.55 11.88 7.80
CA GLU A 38 -14.14 13.18 7.29
C GLU A 38 -13.86 14.10 8.48
N PHE A 39 -12.79 14.88 8.37
CA PHE A 39 -12.36 15.83 9.38
C PHE A 39 -12.13 17.18 8.72
N GLU A 40 -12.63 18.26 9.33
CA GLU A 40 -12.37 19.61 8.86
C GLU A 40 -11.00 20.10 9.33
N GLU A 41 -10.29 20.88 8.50
CA GLU A 41 -8.98 21.46 8.84
C GLU A 41 -9.06 22.41 10.05
N SER A 42 -10.24 23.02 10.27
CA SER A 42 -10.51 23.90 11.41
C SER A 42 -10.52 23.18 12.76
N ASP A 43 -10.69 21.85 12.75
CA ASP A 43 -10.80 21.04 13.96
C ASP A 43 -9.44 20.42 14.34
N GLU A 44 -9.04 20.56 15.60
CA GLU A 44 -7.89 19.83 16.14
C GLU A 44 -8.28 18.37 16.37
N VAL A 45 -7.68 17.45 15.61
CA VAL A 45 -7.95 16.02 15.69
C VAL A 45 -6.72 15.28 16.20
N VAL A 46 -6.88 14.55 17.31
CA VAL A 46 -5.82 13.75 17.92
C VAL A 46 -6.19 12.26 17.85
N PHE A 47 -5.35 11.49 17.15
CA PHE A 47 -5.45 10.04 17.13
C PHE A 47 -4.59 9.43 18.24
N SER A 48 -5.08 8.36 18.85
CA SER A 48 -4.31 7.58 19.83
C SER A 48 -4.55 6.10 19.63
N VAL A 49 -3.49 5.31 19.84
CA VAL A 49 -3.53 3.85 19.73
C VAL A 49 -3.42 3.24 21.11
N ILE A 50 -4.37 2.37 21.45
CA ILE A 50 -4.35 1.55 22.66
C ILE A 50 -4.01 0.13 22.24
N GLY A 51 -2.77 -0.27 22.45
CA GLY A 51 -2.29 -1.61 22.11
C GLY A 51 -0.78 -1.64 21.94
N PRO A 52 -0.20 -2.83 21.80
CA PRO A 52 1.24 -3.00 21.68
C PRO A 52 1.76 -2.79 20.25
N ARG A 53 0.89 -2.68 19.25
CA ARG A 53 1.26 -2.52 17.84
C ARG A 53 0.99 -1.09 17.37
N THR A 54 1.79 -0.61 16.43
CA THR A 54 1.51 0.60 15.67
C THR A 54 0.32 0.37 14.73
N VAL A 55 -0.36 1.45 14.37
CA VAL A 55 -1.45 1.42 13.38
C VAL A 55 -1.18 2.49 12.34
N HIS A 56 -1.31 2.11 11.07
CA HIS A 56 -1.18 3.03 9.94
C HIS A 56 -2.57 3.48 9.50
N LEU A 57 -2.78 4.79 9.41
CA LEU A 57 -3.97 5.39 8.82
C LEU A 57 -3.61 5.87 7.42
N THR A 58 -4.49 5.59 6.46
CA THR A 58 -4.37 6.02 5.07
C THR A 58 -5.63 6.75 4.65
N GLY A 59 -5.50 7.68 3.71
CA GLY A 59 -6.60 8.52 3.26
C GLY A 59 -6.11 9.54 2.24
N TYR A 60 -6.99 10.48 1.89
CA TYR A 60 -6.71 11.57 0.97
C TYR A 60 -7.09 12.90 1.62
N TYR A 61 -6.42 13.97 1.18
CA TYR A 61 -6.75 15.34 1.57
C TYR A 61 -7.69 15.95 0.53
N LEU A 62 -8.80 16.54 0.98
CA LEU A 62 -9.69 17.30 0.12
C LEU A 62 -9.24 18.76 0.07
N SER A 63 -8.58 19.15 -1.02
CA SER A 63 -8.25 20.56 -1.25
C SER A 63 -9.51 21.35 -1.61
N SER A 64 -9.72 22.49 -0.97
CA SER A 64 -10.80 23.42 -1.33
C SER A 64 -10.72 23.92 -2.78
N SER A 65 -9.55 23.81 -3.42
CA SER A 65 -9.35 24.18 -4.82
C SER A 65 -9.93 23.20 -5.83
N SER A 66 -10.16 21.93 -5.47
CA SER A 66 -10.67 20.92 -6.42
C SER A 66 -12.19 20.97 -6.61
N LEU A 67 -12.92 21.69 -5.76
CA LEU A 67 -14.36 21.94 -5.92
C LEU A 67 -14.68 23.02 -6.97
N ASN A 68 -13.67 23.76 -7.43
CA ASN A 68 -13.83 24.86 -8.39
C ASN A 68 -13.30 24.54 -9.80
N HIS A 69 -12.89 23.30 -10.07
CA HIS A 69 -12.50 22.87 -11.42
C HIS A 69 -13.49 21.85 -11.97
N HIS A 70 -14.68 22.36 -12.29
CA HIS A 70 -15.55 21.77 -13.30
C HIS A 70 -14.96 22.07 -14.68
N ASN A 71 -13.78 21.51 -14.97
CA ASN A 71 -13.20 21.49 -16.30
C ASN A 71 -12.75 20.06 -16.58
N ASP A 72 -13.47 19.44 -17.50
CA ASP A 72 -13.22 18.13 -18.09
C ASP A 72 -11.93 18.14 -18.92
N GLU A 73 -10.76 18.34 -18.30
CA GLU A 73 -9.47 18.11 -18.95
C GLU A 73 -8.82 16.85 -18.38
N GLU A 74 -9.27 15.73 -18.93
CA GLU A 74 -8.54 14.46 -18.96
C GLU A 74 -7.15 14.73 -19.57
N SER A 75 -6.14 14.99 -18.73
CA SER A 75 -4.75 15.04 -19.18
C SER A 75 -4.33 13.60 -19.53
N TYR A 76 -4.65 13.19 -20.75
CA TYR A 76 -4.14 11.95 -21.35
C TYR A 76 -2.62 11.88 -21.16
N GLY A 77 -2.16 10.68 -20.78
CA GLY A 77 -0.78 10.40 -20.43
C GLY A 77 0.22 11.03 -21.38
N GLU A 78 1.30 11.54 -20.80
CA GLU A 78 2.47 12.03 -21.51
C GLU A 78 3.01 10.92 -22.42
N ASP A 79 2.75 11.05 -23.73
CA ASP A 79 3.29 10.17 -24.76
C ASP A 79 4.82 10.28 -24.73
N ILE A 80 5.51 9.23 -24.27
CA ILE A 80 6.97 9.09 -24.38
C ILE A 80 7.31 8.69 -25.83
N ALA A 81 6.88 9.52 -26.78
CA ALA A 81 7.18 9.38 -28.19
C ALA A 81 8.39 10.26 -28.51
N GLY A 82 9.59 9.68 -28.43
CA GLY A 82 10.75 10.22 -29.13
C GLY A 82 12.03 10.42 -28.31
N THR A 83 12.55 9.37 -27.69
CA THR A 83 14.00 9.28 -27.47
C THR A 83 14.58 8.27 -28.45
N GLU A 84 15.11 8.79 -29.56
CA GLU A 84 15.94 8.05 -30.51
C GLU A 84 17.10 7.42 -29.74
N THR A 85 17.01 6.11 -29.50
CA THR A 85 18.12 5.37 -28.89
C THR A 85 19.07 4.99 -30.02
N GLU A 86 20.13 5.78 -30.16
CA GLU A 86 21.24 5.52 -31.07
C GLU A 86 21.83 4.13 -30.80
N ARG A 87 21.68 3.27 -31.81
CA ARG A 87 22.03 1.85 -31.80
C ARG A 87 23.55 1.73 -31.86
N SER A 88 24.18 1.38 -30.75
CA SER A 88 25.59 0.97 -30.76
C SER A 88 25.66 -0.53 -31.09
N GLU A 89 26.16 -0.83 -32.28
CA GLU A 89 26.52 -2.17 -32.71
C GLU A 89 27.73 -2.63 -31.89
N ASN A 90 27.56 -3.67 -31.08
CA ASN A 90 28.70 -4.45 -30.62
C ASN A 90 28.31 -5.93 -30.60
N SER A 91 28.95 -6.67 -31.49
CA SER A 91 28.85 -8.09 -31.70
C SER A 91 29.79 -8.83 -30.74
N GLU A 92 29.24 -9.65 -29.85
CA GLU A 92 29.97 -10.78 -29.29
C GLU A 92 29.00 -11.94 -28.98
N GLU A 93 29.18 -13.00 -29.76
CA GLU A 93 28.60 -14.32 -29.65
C GLU A 93 28.97 -14.95 -28.29
N SER A 94 27.98 -15.29 -27.47
CA SER A 94 28.18 -16.22 -26.36
C SER A 94 27.18 -17.36 -26.47
N GLU A 95 27.69 -18.51 -26.88
CA GLU A 95 27.01 -19.80 -26.87
C GLU A 95 26.86 -20.25 -25.41
N TYR A 96 25.74 -19.91 -24.77
CA TYR A 96 25.43 -20.43 -23.44
C TYR A 96 24.43 -21.59 -23.56
N GLY A 97 24.98 -22.78 -23.39
CA GLY A 97 24.33 -24.07 -23.58
C GLY A 97 23.07 -24.26 -22.75
N GLY A 98 22.05 -24.84 -23.41
CA GLY A 98 20.79 -25.21 -22.81
C GLY A 98 20.93 -26.30 -21.75
N SER A 99 20.27 -26.09 -20.61
CA SER A 99 19.73 -27.18 -19.79
C SER A 99 18.22 -27.15 -19.95
N PHE A 100 17.73 -28.07 -20.76
CA PHE A 100 16.31 -28.38 -20.96
C PHE A 100 15.65 -28.64 -19.60
N ILE A 101 14.48 -28.04 -19.37
CA ILE A 101 13.65 -28.30 -18.19
C ILE A 101 13.14 -29.74 -18.31
N ASP A 102 13.46 -30.58 -17.33
CA ASP A 102 12.92 -31.93 -17.23
C ASP A 102 11.46 -31.82 -16.77
N ASP A 103 10.53 -32.23 -17.64
CA ASP A 103 9.10 -32.32 -17.35
C ASP A 103 8.86 -33.48 -16.35
N GLU A 104 8.97 -33.22 -15.04
CA GLU A 104 8.44 -34.13 -14.02
C GLU A 104 7.02 -33.71 -13.59
N GLU A 105 6.09 -34.65 -13.73
CA GLU A 105 4.62 -34.58 -13.70
C GLU A 105 3.99 -33.98 -12.41
N PRO A 106 2.78 -33.36 -12.46
CA PRO A 106 2.23 -32.57 -11.36
C PRO A 106 1.65 -33.44 -10.25
N GLN A 107 2.21 -33.33 -9.04
CA GLN A 107 1.60 -33.86 -7.82
C GLN A 107 0.48 -32.91 -7.37
N VAL A 108 -0.75 -33.42 -7.41
CA VAL A 108 -1.99 -32.75 -6.97
C VAL A 108 -1.89 -32.27 -5.51
N LEU A 109 -1.59 -30.99 -5.29
CA LEU A 109 -1.73 -30.34 -3.98
C LEU A 109 -3.20 -30.04 -3.72
N SER A 110 -3.89 -30.99 -3.11
CA SER A 110 -5.08 -30.68 -2.31
C SER A 110 -4.61 -30.00 -1.03
N SER A 111 -4.83 -28.69 -0.90
CA SER A 111 -5.14 -27.98 0.36
C SER A 111 -5.26 -26.47 0.12
N SER A 112 -6.49 -25.97 0.34
CA SER A 112 -6.77 -24.72 1.06
C SER A 112 -6.16 -23.40 0.59
N GLN A 113 -7.05 -22.58 0.00
CA GLN A 113 -7.13 -21.12 0.12
C GLN A 113 -5.94 -20.29 -0.36
N ASP A 114 -6.11 -19.78 -1.59
CA ASP A 114 -5.32 -18.73 -2.21
C ASP A 114 -5.39 -17.42 -1.40
N PHE A 115 -4.27 -17.02 -0.80
CA PHE A 115 -4.05 -15.71 -0.17
C PHE A 115 -2.88 -14.94 -0.82
N SER A 116 -2.43 -15.37 -2.01
CA SER A 116 -1.23 -14.83 -2.67
C SER A 116 -1.40 -13.38 -3.15
N ALA A 117 -2.56 -13.04 -3.73
CA ALA A 117 -2.79 -11.73 -4.34
C ALA A 117 -2.84 -10.54 -3.37
N VAL A 118 -3.22 -10.75 -2.10
CA VAL A 118 -3.24 -9.67 -1.09
C VAL A 118 -1.86 -9.40 -0.49
N SER A 119 -0.99 -10.41 -0.44
CA SER A 119 0.38 -10.26 0.09
C SER A 119 1.28 -9.42 -0.83
N GLU A 120 1.10 -9.53 -2.15
CA GLU A 120 1.93 -8.81 -3.13
C GLU A 120 1.60 -7.31 -3.22
N CYS A 121 0.33 -6.91 -3.06
CA CYS A 121 -0.04 -5.50 -3.07
C CYS A 121 0.46 -4.73 -1.82
N MET A 122 0.36 -5.33 -0.63
CA MET A 122 0.87 -4.70 0.60
C MET A 122 2.40 -4.56 0.58
N SER A 123 3.11 -5.54 0.02
CA SER A 123 4.57 -5.55 -0.03
C SER A 123 5.13 -4.42 -0.91
N HIS A 124 4.50 -4.13 -2.06
CA HIS A 124 4.92 -3.03 -2.94
C HIS A 124 4.71 -1.64 -2.32
N TYR A 125 3.64 -1.43 -1.55
CA TYR A 125 3.37 -0.14 -0.92
C TYR A 125 4.38 0.17 0.21
N ILE A 126 4.74 -0.84 1.00
CA ILE A 126 5.77 -0.69 2.04
C ILE A 126 7.14 -0.38 1.40
N ALA A 127 7.49 -1.03 0.29
CA ALA A 127 8.73 -0.75 -0.44
C ALA A 127 8.77 0.68 -0.99
N LEU A 128 7.66 1.20 -1.54
CA LEU A 128 7.56 2.58 -2.03
C LEU A 128 7.74 3.62 -0.92
N LEU A 129 7.09 3.41 0.24
CA LEU A 129 7.28 4.31 1.39
C LEU A 129 8.73 4.28 1.90
N SER A 130 9.34 3.10 1.94
CA SER A 130 10.75 2.94 2.35
C SER A 130 11.71 3.69 1.41
N TRP A 131 11.43 3.70 0.11
CA TRP A 131 12.24 4.42 -0.89
C TRP A 131 12.11 5.93 -0.76
N GLN A 132 10.90 6.45 -0.53
CA GLN A 132 10.66 7.89 -0.52
C GLN A 132 11.26 8.60 0.71
N PHE A 133 11.43 7.89 1.83
CA PHE A 133 12.12 8.41 3.02
C PHE A 133 13.65 8.34 2.93
N SER A 134 14.22 7.70 1.89
CA SER A 134 15.67 7.51 1.72
C SER A 134 16.32 8.47 0.72
N LEU A 135 15.58 9.43 0.15
CA LEU A 135 16.13 10.48 -0.72
C LEU A 135 16.51 11.71 0.14
N PRO A 136 17.70 12.31 -0.08
CA PRO A 136 18.23 13.41 0.73
C PRO A 136 17.46 14.73 0.60
#